data_AF-A0A7D4Q8K9-F1
#
_entry.id   AF-A0A7D4Q8K9-F1
#
_cell.length_a   1.000
_cell.length_b   1.000
_cell.length_c   1.000
_cell.angle_alpha   90.00
_cell.angle_beta   90.00
_cell.angle_gamma   90.00
#
_symmetry.space_group_name_H-M   'P 1'
#
loop_
_entity.id
_entity.type
_entity.pdbx_description
1 polymer ?
#
loop_
_entity_poly.entity_id
_entity_poly.type
_entity_poly.pdbx_seq_one_letter_code
_entity_poly.pdbx_strand_id
1 'polypeptide(L)'
;MMNTIRNIQIISQERYLITHGLKKFIDFELSVLTQIHDESEYIKLLSYLIDYIIDNKPQIKADQTITYHSWLLKFIIDVDSRINIHELTSNGNGFVEGADYSIKVVIDQINECNKHNAAPLFPTFSQMIVVSKGVLDNDVINAVRYPSPTHMTGWWLTTDLYDGDVKSLQTIHYYHVAFKRSDIMRYLALPPGFRFYAADKPDVWFDSDVLV
;
A
#
# COMPACT_ATOMS: atom_id res chain seq x y z
N MET A 1 6.36 25.69 -1.61
CA MET A 1 6.44 25.79 -0.14
C MET A 1 7.69 25.02 0.31
N MET A 2 8.32 25.34 1.45
CA MET A 2 9.51 24.60 1.95
C MET A 2 9.13 23.82 3.20
N ASN A 3 9.19 22.49 3.13
CA ASN A 3 8.99 21.60 4.27
C ASN A 3 10.33 21.00 4.70
N THR A 4 10.50 20.67 5.98
CA THR A 4 11.75 20.06 6.48
C THR A 4 11.43 18.86 7.35
N ILE A 5 12.03 17.72 7.02
CA ILE A 5 11.83 16.43 7.68
C ILE A 5 13.20 15.86 7.99
N ARG A 6 13.54 15.68 9.28
CA ARG A 6 14.85 15.19 9.73
C ARG A 6 16.05 15.94 9.08
N ASN A 7 15.93 17.26 8.98
CA ASN A 7 16.92 18.15 8.32
C ASN A 7 17.07 17.95 6.79
N ILE A 8 16.17 17.21 6.15
CA ILE A 8 16.02 17.12 4.71
C ILE A 8 14.96 18.14 4.30
N GLN A 9 15.30 19.03 3.39
CA GLN A 9 14.34 19.98 2.83
C GLN A 9 13.55 19.33 1.70
N ILE A 10 12.28 19.63 1.59
CA ILE A 10 11.44 19.28 0.44
C ILE A 10 11.04 20.59 -0.24
N ILE A 11 11.43 20.73 -1.50
CA ILE A 11 11.23 21.94 -2.30
C ILE A 11 10.35 21.58 -3.50
N SER A 12 9.29 22.36 -3.67
CA SER A 12 8.42 22.31 -4.84
C SER A 12 9.09 23.04 -6.02
N GLN A 13 9.26 22.35 -7.14
CA GLN A 13 9.85 22.87 -8.38
C GLN A 13 8.99 22.42 -9.56
N GLU A 14 8.32 23.37 -10.22
CA GLU A 14 7.34 23.10 -11.28
C GLU A 14 6.23 22.11 -10.82
N ARG A 15 6.27 20.87 -11.32
CA ARG A 15 5.34 19.79 -10.95
C ARG A 15 6.01 18.71 -10.09
N TYR A 16 7.15 18.99 -9.49
CA TYR A 16 7.90 18.02 -8.69
C TYR A 16 8.08 18.50 -7.26
N LEU A 17 8.04 17.56 -6.33
CA LEU A 17 8.63 17.72 -5.01
C LEU A 17 9.97 17.02 -4.96
N ILE A 18 11.01 17.76 -4.59
CA ILE A 18 12.39 17.29 -4.63
C ILE A 18 13.00 17.42 -3.24
N THR A 19 13.69 16.37 -2.79
CA THR A 19 14.45 16.42 -1.55
C THR A 19 15.76 17.18 -1.74
N HIS A 20 16.23 17.83 -0.68
CA HIS A 20 17.53 18.47 -0.62
C HIS A 20 18.22 18.11 0.70
N GLY A 21 19.36 17.45 0.59
CA GLY A 21 20.17 16.96 1.70
C GLY A 21 20.16 15.44 1.86
N LEU A 22 19.27 14.72 1.18
CA LEU A 22 19.15 13.27 1.33
C LEU A 22 20.32 12.53 0.67
N LYS A 23 20.97 13.16 -0.32
CA LYS A 23 22.19 12.64 -0.96
C LYS A 23 23.32 12.33 0.03
N LYS A 24 23.32 12.94 1.23
CA LYS A 24 24.30 12.62 2.28
C LYS A 24 24.16 11.19 2.83
N PHE A 25 23.03 10.53 2.58
CA PHE A 25 22.70 9.20 3.08
C PHE A 25 22.76 8.13 1.99
N ILE A 26 22.34 8.48 0.76
CA ILE A 26 22.20 7.52 -0.35
C ILE A 26 22.76 8.03 -1.68
N ASP A 27 23.56 9.10 -1.69
CA ASP A 27 24.15 9.73 -2.90
C ASP A 27 23.16 10.37 -3.89
N PHE A 28 21.85 10.18 -3.70
CA PHE A 28 20.79 10.72 -4.54
C PHE A 28 19.81 11.60 -3.75
N GLU A 29 19.15 12.53 -4.45
CA GLU A 29 17.91 13.14 -3.98
C GLU A 29 16.70 12.38 -4.56
N LEU A 30 15.58 12.35 -3.83
CA LEU A 30 14.31 11.85 -4.35
C LEU A 30 13.54 12.97 -5.04
N SER A 31 12.80 12.60 -6.07
CA SER A 31 11.87 13.45 -6.80
C SER A 31 10.56 12.69 -7.02
N VAL A 32 9.42 13.34 -6.79
CA VAL A 32 8.09 12.80 -7.09
C VAL A 32 7.29 13.81 -7.89
N LEU A 33 6.69 13.34 -8.99
CA LEU A 33 5.78 14.11 -9.82
C LEU A 33 4.43 14.28 -9.10
N THR A 34 4.03 15.53 -8.89
CA THR A 34 2.73 15.92 -8.30
C THR A 34 1.69 16.17 -9.38
N GLN A 35 0.49 15.60 -9.24
CA GLN A 35 -0.57 15.70 -10.25
C GLN A 35 -1.97 15.84 -9.65
N ILE A 36 -2.51 14.77 -9.04
CA ILE A 36 -3.94 14.65 -8.72
C ILE A 36 -4.23 15.05 -7.28
N HIS A 37 -3.34 14.70 -6.35
CA HIS A 37 -3.55 14.93 -4.92
C HIS A 37 -3.02 16.29 -4.47
N ASP A 38 -3.36 16.68 -3.25
CA ASP A 38 -2.75 17.83 -2.60
C ASP A 38 -1.24 17.61 -2.34
N GLU A 39 -0.44 18.68 -2.43
CA GLU A 39 1.02 18.63 -2.21
C GLU A 39 1.38 17.94 -0.88
N SER A 40 0.55 18.12 0.16
CA SER A 40 0.76 17.51 1.48
C SER A 40 0.76 15.98 1.47
N GLU A 41 0.05 15.33 0.56
CA GLU A 41 0.03 13.86 0.46
C GLU A 41 1.33 13.31 -0.14
N TYR A 42 1.91 14.01 -1.11
CA TYR A 42 3.23 13.68 -1.64
C TYR A 42 4.33 13.97 -0.60
N ILE A 43 4.17 15.01 0.22
CA ILE A 43 5.08 15.29 1.34
C ILE A 43 5.05 14.14 2.36
N LYS A 44 3.87 13.58 2.69
CA LYS A 44 3.77 12.40 3.57
C LYS A 44 4.48 11.18 2.96
N LEU A 45 4.32 10.95 1.66
CA LEU A 45 5.04 9.89 0.96
C LEU A 45 6.56 10.10 1.06
N LEU A 46 7.06 11.30 0.78
CA LEU A 46 8.48 11.62 0.90
C LEU A 46 8.96 11.49 2.35
N SER A 47 8.16 11.91 3.34
CA SER A 47 8.45 11.72 4.76
C SER A 47 8.71 10.25 5.09
N TYR A 48 7.80 9.37 4.67
CA TYR A 48 7.92 7.93 4.88
C TYR A 48 9.22 7.38 4.26
N LEU A 49 9.53 7.78 3.02
CA LEU A 49 10.75 7.32 2.34
C LEU A 49 12.02 7.87 3.00
N ILE A 50 12.01 9.14 3.43
CA ILE A 50 13.11 9.76 4.17
C ILE A 50 13.37 9.01 5.47
N ASP A 51 12.31 8.71 6.24
CA ASP A 51 12.43 7.97 7.49
C ASP A 51 13.02 6.58 7.25
N TYR A 52 12.48 5.83 6.28
CA TYR A 52 13.01 4.53 5.90
C TYR A 52 14.49 4.59 5.49
N ILE A 53 14.86 5.55 4.65
CA ILE A 53 16.23 5.70 4.15
C ILE A 53 17.20 6.04 5.28
N ILE A 54 16.86 7.01 6.14
CA ILE A 54 17.76 7.43 7.21
C ILE A 54 17.92 6.33 8.26
N ASP A 55 16.84 5.62 8.60
CA ASP A 55 16.87 4.60 9.65
C ASP A 55 17.54 3.30 9.19
N ASN A 56 17.31 2.89 7.94
CA ASN A 56 17.79 1.61 7.43
C ASN A 56 19.05 1.71 6.57
N LYS A 57 19.41 2.91 6.10
CA LYS A 57 20.55 3.18 5.20
C LYS A 57 20.64 2.14 4.07
N PRO A 58 19.56 1.93 3.32
CA PRO A 58 19.52 0.90 2.29
C PRO A 58 20.54 1.21 1.20
N GLN A 59 21.15 0.18 0.64
CA GLN A 59 21.85 0.34 -0.63
C GLN A 59 20.81 0.46 -1.74
N ILE A 60 20.69 1.64 -2.35
CA ILE A 60 19.78 1.86 -3.47
C ILE A 60 20.45 1.41 -4.77
N LYS A 61 19.78 0.54 -5.52
CA LYS A 61 20.18 0.14 -6.86
C LYS A 61 19.20 0.72 -7.89
N ALA A 62 19.69 0.96 -9.10
CA ALA A 62 18.81 1.28 -10.23
C ALA A 62 17.73 0.19 -10.37
N ASP A 63 16.50 0.62 -10.69
CA ASP A 63 15.33 -0.24 -10.88
C ASP A 63 14.83 -1.00 -9.64
N GLN A 64 15.34 -0.67 -8.45
CA GLN A 64 14.87 -1.28 -7.21
C GLN A 64 13.42 -0.89 -6.92
N THR A 65 12.63 -1.89 -6.50
CA THR A 65 11.29 -1.65 -5.96
C THR A 65 11.33 -1.47 -4.45
N ILE A 66 10.43 -0.63 -3.96
CA ILE A 66 10.27 -0.36 -2.53
C ILE A 66 8.79 -0.36 -2.18
N THR A 67 8.46 -0.98 -1.05
CA THR A 67 7.10 -1.00 -0.55
C THR A 67 6.76 0.34 0.11
N TYR A 68 5.70 0.99 -0.38
CA TYR A 68 5.04 2.09 0.29
C TYR A 68 3.72 1.57 0.85
N HIS A 69 3.73 1.19 2.13
CA HIS A 69 2.60 0.55 2.78
C HIS A 69 2.06 -0.66 2.00
N SER A 70 0.85 -0.56 1.44
CA SER A 70 0.20 -1.61 0.66
C SER A 70 0.38 -1.48 -0.84
N TRP A 71 1.32 -0.66 -1.31
CA TRP A 71 1.65 -0.55 -2.73
C TRP A 71 3.15 -0.59 -3.01
N LEU A 72 3.50 -0.72 -4.29
CA LEU A 72 4.87 -0.84 -4.76
C LEU A 72 5.29 0.39 -5.56
N LEU A 73 6.38 1.01 -5.12
CA LEU A 73 7.09 2.04 -5.86
C LEU A 73 8.35 1.45 -6.50
N LYS A 74 8.89 2.17 -7.48
CA LYS A 74 10.17 1.86 -8.13
C LYS A 74 11.00 3.13 -8.24
N PHE A 75 12.28 2.99 -7.92
CA PHE A 75 13.26 4.06 -8.00
C PHE A 75 13.94 4.01 -9.36
N ILE A 76 13.77 5.07 -10.15
CA ILE A 76 14.40 5.24 -11.45
C ILE A 76 15.43 6.36 -11.33
N ILE A 77 16.71 6.04 -11.56
CA ILE A 77 17.79 7.02 -11.50
C ILE A 77 17.83 7.76 -12.84
N ASP A 78 17.77 9.08 -12.81
CA ASP A 78 17.89 9.95 -13.98
C ASP A 78 19.33 10.34 -14.29
N VAL A 79 19.52 11.08 -15.38
CA VAL A 79 20.84 11.55 -15.85
C VAL A 79 21.52 12.52 -14.87
N ASP A 80 20.76 13.19 -14.01
CA ASP A 80 21.26 14.19 -13.06
C ASP A 80 21.57 13.58 -11.69
N SER A 81 21.59 12.24 -11.58
CA SER A 81 21.74 11.52 -10.31
C SER A 81 20.64 11.89 -9.30
N ARG A 82 19.40 11.96 -9.78
CA ARG A 82 18.20 11.99 -8.94
C ARG A 82 17.43 10.69 -9.10
N ILE A 83 16.72 10.30 -8.06
CA ILE A 83 15.77 9.18 -8.11
C ILE A 83 14.37 9.75 -8.34
N ASN A 84 13.82 9.47 -9.51
CA ASN A 84 12.41 9.69 -9.79
C ASN A 84 11.59 8.51 -9.25
N ILE A 85 10.52 8.84 -8.54
CA ILE A 85 9.58 7.87 -7.99
C ILE A 85 8.58 7.51 -9.07
N HIS A 86 8.50 6.20 -9.34
CA HIS A 86 7.48 5.59 -10.16
C HIS A 86 6.63 4.66 -9.29
N GLU A 87 5.38 4.46 -9.68
CA GLU A 87 4.48 3.51 -9.04
C GLU A 87 4.11 2.37 -9.97
N LEU A 88 3.88 1.20 -9.38
CA LEU A 88 3.30 0.09 -10.12
C LEU A 88 1.88 0.46 -10.55
N THR A 89 1.53 0.20 -11.81
CA THR A 89 0.17 0.45 -12.30
C THR A 89 -0.86 -0.40 -11.56
N SER A 90 -2.09 0.09 -11.42
CA SER A 90 -3.16 -0.59 -10.69
C SER A 90 -3.47 -2.02 -11.17
N ASN A 91 -3.18 -2.32 -12.43
CA ASN A 91 -3.33 -3.64 -13.05
C ASN A 91 -2.07 -4.52 -13.02
N GLY A 92 -0.95 -4.02 -12.48
CA GLY A 92 0.32 -4.73 -12.37
C GLY A 92 1.14 -4.84 -13.67
N ASN A 93 0.77 -4.12 -14.73
CA ASN A 93 1.39 -4.26 -16.06
C ASN A 93 2.66 -3.42 -16.30
N GLY A 94 3.14 -2.69 -15.30
CA GLY A 94 4.36 -1.90 -15.42
C GLY A 94 4.45 -0.80 -14.37
N PHE A 95 5.38 0.12 -14.58
CA PHE A 95 5.59 1.27 -13.71
C PHE A 95 5.37 2.58 -14.48
N VAL A 96 4.72 3.54 -13.83
CA VAL A 96 4.48 4.89 -14.36
C VAL A 96 5.05 5.93 -13.41
N GLU A 97 5.49 7.07 -13.94
CA GLU A 97 6.06 8.14 -13.12
C GLU A 97 5.01 8.75 -12.19
N GLY A 98 5.39 9.06 -10.96
CA GLY A 98 4.50 9.56 -9.92
C GLY A 98 4.12 8.50 -8.89
N ALA A 99 3.11 8.83 -8.07
CA ALA A 99 2.66 7.99 -6.97
C ALA A 99 1.17 8.17 -6.64
N ASP A 100 0.37 8.61 -7.61
CA ASP A 100 -1.02 8.98 -7.39
C ASP A 100 -1.89 7.81 -6.93
N TYR A 101 -1.74 6.65 -7.56
CA TYR A 101 -2.50 5.47 -7.20
C TYR A 101 -2.07 4.92 -5.83
N SER A 102 -0.77 4.93 -5.55
CA SER A 102 -0.16 4.51 -4.29
C SER A 102 -0.66 5.37 -3.14
N ILE A 103 -0.64 6.69 -3.31
CA ILE A 103 -1.20 7.66 -2.36
C ILE A 103 -2.69 7.41 -2.16
N LYS A 104 -3.46 7.23 -3.24
CA LYS A 104 -4.89 6.93 -3.16
C LYS A 104 -5.16 5.67 -2.33
N VAL A 105 -4.44 4.57 -2.58
CA VAL A 105 -4.60 3.31 -1.82
C VAL A 105 -4.38 3.55 -0.33
N VAL A 106 -3.31 4.25 0.03
CA VAL A 106 -2.98 4.53 1.44
C VAL A 106 -4.02 5.44 2.09
N ILE A 107 -4.45 6.50 1.42
CA ILE A 107 -5.49 7.41 1.92
C ILE A 107 -6.80 6.66 2.15
N ASP A 108 -7.25 5.86 1.18
CA ASP A 108 -8.49 5.10 1.28
C ASP A 108 -8.44 4.11 2.45
N GLN A 109 -7.30 3.44 2.63
CA GLN A 109 -7.06 2.51 3.73
C GLN A 109 -7.04 3.18 5.10
N ILE A 110 -6.33 4.31 5.23
CA ILE A 110 -6.29 5.09 6.47
C ILE A 110 -7.69 5.61 6.80
N ASN A 111 -8.41 6.15 5.81
CA ASN A 111 -9.76 6.67 6.00
C ASN A 111 -10.72 5.57 6.44
N GLU A 112 -10.61 4.37 5.86
CA GLU A 112 -11.44 3.24 6.29
C GLU A 112 -11.13 2.85 7.73
N CYS A 113 -9.85 2.71 8.11
CA CYS A 113 -9.48 2.40 9.49
C CYS A 113 -9.97 3.47 10.47
N ASN A 114 -9.88 4.75 10.12
CA ASN A 114 -10.32 5.87 10.94
C ASN A 114 -11.83 5.85 11.20
N LYS A 115 -12.67 5.45 10.23
CA LYS A 115 -14.13 5.29 10.45
C LYS A 115 -14.45 4.34 11.60
N HIS A 116 -13.57 3.38 11.84
CA HIS A 116 -13.71 2.34 12.86
C HIS A 116 -12.80 2.56 14.08
N ASN A 117 -12.18 3.74 14.21
CA ASN A 117 -11.21 4.07 15.26
C ASN A 117 -10.06 3.04 15.38
N ALA A 118 -9.66 2.46 14.25
CA ALA A 118 -8.62 1.46 14.18
C ALA A 118 -7.30 2.06 13.67
N ALA A 119 -6.18 1.61 14.21
CA ALA A 119 -4.88 1.88 13.61
C ALA A 119 -4.68 0.97 12.38
N PRO A 120 -4.24 1.52 11.23
CA PRO A 120 -4.05 0.71 10.03
C PRO A 120 -2.90 -0.28 10.19
N LEU A 121 -3.12 -1.52 9.77
CA LEU A 121 -2.10 -2.55 9.60
C LEU A 121 -2.01 -2.94 8.11
N PHE A 122 -1.13 -2.25 7.40
CA PHE A 122 -0.96 -2.41 5.96
C PHE A 122 -0.41 -3.80 5.58
N PRO A 123 -1.08 -4.56 4.71
CA PRO A 123 -0.48 -5.73 4.09
C PRO A 123 0.64 -5.29 3.12
N THR A 124 1.70 -6.09 3.01
CA THR A 124 2.75 -5.89 2.01
C THR A 124 2.48 -6.75 0.78
N PHE A 125 3.06 -6.35 -0.36
CA PHE A 125 2.86 -7.04 -1.65
C PHE A 125 3.25 -8.52 -1.65
N SER A 126 4.25 -8.90 -0.85
CA SER A 126 4.75 -10.28 -0.77
C SER A 126 3.99 -11.16 0.21
N GLN A 127 3.12 -10.59 1.06
CA GLN A 127 2.35 -11.38 1.98
C GLN A 127 1.30 -12.23 1.26
N MET A 128 0.98 -13.36 1.86
CA MET A 128 -0.03 -14.28 1.36
C MET A 128 -1.42 -13.95 1.92
N ILE A 129 -2.45 -14.23 1.14
CA ILE A 129 -3.87 -14.04 1.47
C ILE A 129 -4.64 -15.31 1.13
N VAL A 130 -5.62 -15.66 1.97
CA VAL A 130 -6.47 -16.83 1.76
C VAL A 130 -7.72 -16.40 0.99
N VAL A 131 -8.06 -17.13 -0.07
CA VAL A 131 -9.20 -16.85 -0.94
C VAL A 131 -10.01 -18.11 -1.24
N SER A 132 -11.34 -18.01 -1.33
CA SER A 132 -12.19 -19.04 -1.92
C SER A 132 -12.39 -18.83 -3.43
N LYS A 133 -13.05 -19.78 -4.08
CA LYS A 133 -13.57 -19.63 -5.45
C LYS A 133 -14.43 -18.36 -5.56
N GLY A 134 -14.37 -17.66 -6.69
CA GLY A 134 -15.16 -16.46 -6.98
C GLY A 134 -14.54 -15.13 -6.52
N VAL A 135 -13.59 -15.16 -5.57
CA VAL A 135 -12.99 -13.92 -5.03
C VAL A 135 -12.34 -13.08 -6.12
N LEU A 136 -11.59 -13.70 -7.04
CA LEU A 136 -10.94 -13.00 -8.15
C LEU A 136 -11.88 -12.73 -9.34
N ASP A 137 -13.10 -13.27 -9.30
CA ASP A 137 -14.10 -13.18 -10.37
C ASP A 137 -15.14 -12.07 -10.11
N ASN A 138 -14.86 -11.19 -9.14
CA ASN A 138 -15.73 -10.08 -8.68
C ASN A 138 -17.03 -10.52 -7.98
N ASP A 139 -17.09 -11.74 -7.46
CA ASP A 139 -18.19 -12.13 -6.58
C ASP A 139 -18.16 -11.32 -5.28
N VAL A 140 -19.33 -11.26 -4.63
CA VAL A 140 -19.49 -10.67 -3.30
C VAL A 140 -18.56 -11.35 -2.30
N ILE A 141 -17.85 -10.55 -1.51
CA ILE A 141 -16.88 -11.04 -0.53
C ILE A 141 -17.43 -10.97 0.89
N ASN A 142 -17.31 -12.07 1.61
CA ASN A 142 -17.26 -12.11 3.07
C ASN A 142 -15.79 -12.22 3.48
N ALA A 143 -15.32 -11.28 4.30
CA ALA A 143 -13.92 -11.25 4.72
C ALA A 143 -13.78 -11.21 6.24
N VAL A 144 -12.71 -11.85 6.73
CA VAL A 144 -12.32 -11.84 8.14
C VAL A 144 -10.80 -11.77 8.23
N ARG A 145 -10.29 -10.97 9.17
CA ARG A 145 -8.85 -10.87 9.44
C ARG A 145 -8.51 -11.49 10.79
N TYR A 146 -7.74 -12.57 10.76
CA TYR A 146 -7.21 -13.24 11.95
C TYR A 146 -5.81 -12.73 12.29
N PRO A 147 -5.37 -12.84 13.56
CA PRO A 147 -3.96 -12.83 13.89
C PRO A 147 -3.22 -13.89 13.06
N SER A 148 -2.07 -13.54 12.50
CA SER A 148 -1.34 -14.44 11.61
C SER A 148 0.16 -14.16 11.60
N PRO A 149 1.01 -15.14 11.19
CA PRO A 149 2.44 -14.93 11.01
C PRO A 149 2.75 -13.83 10.00
N THR A 150 3.94 -13.23 10.09
CA THR A 150 4.35 -12.05 9.29
C THR A 150 4.31 -12.23 7.77
N HIS A 151 4.42 -13.45 7.26
CA HIS A 151 4.32 -13.74 5.83
C HIS A 151 2.88 -13.85 5.32
N MET A 152 1.89 -13.83 6.21
CA MET A 152 0.46 -13.85 5.91
C MET A 152 -0.15 -12.48 6.22
N THR A 153 -1.12 -12.05 5.43
CA THR A 153 -1.89 -10.82 5.70
C THR A 153 -2.85 -10.98 6.88
N GLY A 154 -3.25 -12.24 7.17
CA GLY A 154 -4.33 -12.59 8.08
C GLY A 154 -5.73 -12.55 7.46
N TRP A 155 -5.87 -12.03 6.24
CA TRP A 155 -7.15 -11.97 5.55
C TRP A 155 -7.54 -13.32 4.95
N TRP A 156 -8.81 -13.65 5.19
CA TRP A 156 -9.51 -14.75 4.53
C TRP A 156 -10.69 -14.12 3.80
N LEU A 157 -10.67 -14.21 2.48
CA LEU A 157 -11.71 -13.69 1.61
C LEU A 157 -12.51 -14.88 1.07
N THR A 158 -13.80 -14.94 1.36
CA THR A 158 -14.69 -15.98 0.86
C THR A 158 -15.86 -15.38 0.10
N THR A 159 -16.53 -16.20 -0.67
CA THR A 159 -17.77 -15.86 -1.39
C THR A 159 -18.86 -16.87 -1.00
N ASP A 160 -20.06 -16.70 -1.52
CA ASP A 160 -21.15 -17.67 -1.35
C ASP A 160 -20.86 -19.03 -2.02
N LEU A 161 -19.81 -19.12 -2.85
CA LEU A 161 -19.33 -20.39 -3.40
C LEU A 161 -18.48 -21.20 -2.41
N TYR A 162 -18.14 -20.63 -1.25
CA TYR A 162 -17.42 -21.35 -0.22
C TYR A 162 -18.34 -22.33 0.52
N ASP A 163 -17.97 -23.61 0.47
CA ASP A 163 -18.74 -24.74 1.00
C ASP A 163 -18.45 -25.06 2.47
N GLY A 164 -17.60 -24.28 3.13
CA GLY A 164 -17.15 -24.52 4.49
C GLY A 164 -16.00 -25.53 4.60
N ASP A 165 -15.55 -26.15 3.50
CA ASP A 165 -14.36 -27.01 3.51
C ASP A 165 -13.11 -26.15 3.34
N VAL A 166 -12.33 -25.98 4.40
CA VAL A 166 -11.05 -25.23 4.36
C VAL A 166 -10.07 -25.74 3.30
N LYS A 167 -10.21 -26.97 2.82
CA LYS A 167 -9.38 -27.52 1.73
C LYS A 167 -9.71 -26.92 0.36
N SER A 168 -10.89 -26.32 0.19
CA SER A 168 -11.28 -25.61 -1.03
C SER A 168 -10.65 -24.22 -1.15
N LEU A 169 -10.04 -23.73 -0.08
CA LEU A 169 -9.38 -22.43 -0.03
C LEU A 169 -7.98 -22.47 -0.65
N GLN A 170 -7.59 -21.36 -1.25
CA GLN A 170 -6.29 -21.17 -1.85
C GLN A 170 -5.52 -20.08 -1.11
N THR A 171 -4.21 -20.25 -1.00
CA THR A 171 -3.31 -19.23 -0.46
C THR A 171 -2.52 -18.64 -1.63
N ILE A 172 -2.74 -17.37 -1.93
CA ILE A 172 -2.11 -16.66 -3.06
C ILE A 172 -1.39 -15.41 -2.55
N HIS A 173 -0.52 -14.82 -3.35
CA HIS A 173 0.08 -13.53 -2.99
C HIS A 173 -0.98 -12.42 -3.01
N TYR A 174 -0.89 -11.51 -2.04
CA TYR A 174 -1.76 -10.35 -1.88
C TYR A 174 -1.92 -9.54 -3.17
N TYR A 175 -0.84 -9.35 -3.94
CA TYR A 175 -0.87 -8.55 -5.16
C TYR A 175 -1.88 -9.08 -6.19
N HIS A 176 -2.20 -10.39 -6.21
CA HIS A 176 -3.21 -10.93 -7.12
C HIS A 176 -4.60 -10.38 -6.80
N VAL A 177 -4.94 -10.27 -5.51
CA VAL A 177 -6.18 -9.62 -5.07
C VAL A 177 -6.09 -8.12 -5.36
N ALA A 178 -4.96 -7.49 -5.06
CA ALA A 178 -4.78 -6.05 -5.23
C ALA A 178 -4.99 -5.58 -6.69
N PHE A 179 -4.58 -6.38 -7.68
CA PHE A 179 -4.78 -6.08 -9.10
C PHE A 179 -6.17 -6.42 -9.63
N LYS A 180 -6.83 -7.43 -9.05
CA LYS A 180 -8.12 -7.94 -9.55
C LYS A 180 -9.32 -7.34 -8.83
N ARG A 181 -9.14 -6.92 -7.58
CA ARG A 181 -10.20 -6.48 -6.65
C ARG A 181 -9.84 -5.13 -6.05
N SER A 182 -9.70 -4.12 -6.91
CA SER A 182 -9.46 -2.74 -6.47
C SER A 182 -10.62 -2.17 -5.63
N ASP A 183 -11.82 -2.72 -5.78
CA ASP A 183 -13.05 -2.37 -5.07
C ASP A 183 -12.97 -2.59 -3.55
N ILE A 184 -12.17 -3.58 -3.10
CA ILE A 184 -12.03 -3.92 -1.67
C ILE A 184 -10.75 -3.39 -1.04
N MET A 185 -9.83 -2.81 -1.81
CA MET A 185 -8.49 -2.43 -1.35
C MET A 185 -8.50 -1.54 -0.09
N ARG A 186 -9.50 -0.66 0.02
CA ARG A 186 -9.70 0.23 1.17
C ARG A 186 -9.84 -0.51 2.50
N TYR A 187 -10.39 -1.73 2.51
CA TYR A 187 -10.61 -2.49 3.73
C TYR A 187 -9.37 -3.25 4.21
N LEU A 188 -8.41 -3.51 3.31
CA LEU A 188 -7.36 -4.49 3.58
C LEU A 188 -6.30 -4.03 4.61
N ALA A 189 -6.33 -2.77 5.02
CA ALA A 189 -5.51 -2.28 6.14
C ALA A 189 -6.19 -2.42 7.52
N LEU A 190 -7.49 -2.76 7.60
CA LEU A 190 -8.17 -2.97 8.89
C LEU A 190 -7.48 -4.08 9.68
N PRO A 191 -7.12 -3.88 10.96
CA PRO A 191 -6.29 -4.83 11.72
C PRO A 191 -7.02 -6.16 12.01
N PRO A 192 -6.32 -7.17 12.56
CA PRO A 192 -6.97 -8.39 13.04
C PRO A 192 -8.16 -8.10 13.96
N GLY A 193 -9.20 -8.93 13.89
CA GLY A 193 -10.47 -8.69 14.56
C GLY A 193 -11.53 -8.04 13.67
N PHE A 194 -11.16 -7.54 12.48
CA PHE A 194 -12.14 -6.95 11.57
C PHE A 194 -12.71 -7.94 10.57
N ARG A 195 -13.97 -7.69 10.23
CA ARG A 195 -14.69 -8.33 9.13
C ARG A 195 -15.24 -7.27 8.18
N PHE A 196 -15.44 -7.65 6.93
CA PHE A 196 -16.24 -6.85 6.00
C PHE A 196 -17.05 -7.73 5.06
N TYR A 197 -18.18 -7.18 4.64
CA TYR A 197 -19.01 -7.70 3.57
C TYR A 197 -18.95 -6.70 2.40
N ALA A 198 -18.39 -7.10 1.27
CA ALA A 198 -18.25 -6.25 0.09
C ALA A 198 -19.31 -6.60 -0.96
N ALA A 199 -20.49 -5.99 -0.79
CA ALA A 199 -21.62 -6.01 -1.71
C ALA A 199 -22.10 -4.58 -2.01
N ASP A 200 -23.23 -4.43 -2.71
CA ASP A 200 -23.86 -3.13 -2.99
C ASP A 200 -24.08 -2.28 -1.72
N LYS A 201 -24.42 -2.95 -0.61
CA LYS A 201 -24.46 -2.36 0.73
C LYS A 201 -23.30 -2.94 1.54
N PRO A 202 -22.13 -2.30 1.52
CA PRO A 202 -20.99 -2.81 2.26
C PRO A 202 -21.22 -2.64 3.76
N ASP A 203 -20.73 -3.61 4.52
CA ASP A 203 -20.72 -3.55 5.98
C ASP A 203 -19.34 -3.92 6.50
N VAL A 204 -18.92 -3.30 7.60
CA VAL A 204 -17.61 -3.48 8.22
C VAL A 204 -17.80 -3.43 9.73
N TRP A 205 -17.32 -4.44 10.43
CA TRP A 205 -17.47 -4.52 11.87
C TRP A 205 -16.28 -5.21 12.53
N PHE A 206 -16.13 -4.94 13.83
CA PHE A 206 -15.17 -5.61 14.68
C PHE A 206 -15.83 -6.84 15.33
N ASP A 207 -15.12 -7.96 15.29
CA ASP A 207 -15.48 -9.24 15.89
C ASP A 207 -14.33 -9.68 16.79
N SER A 208 -14.53 -9.62 18.10
CA SER A 208 -13.51 -10.06 19.07
C SER A 208 -13.27 -11.57 19.04
N ASP A 209 -14.22 -12.36 18.54
CA ASP A 209 -14.17 -13.82 18.60
C ASP A 209 -13.17 -14.41 17.62
N VAL A 210 -12.59 -13.59 16.72
CA VAL A 210 -11.55 -14.01 15.76
C VAL A 210 -10.13 -13.67 16.21
N LEU A 211 -9.97 -13.13 17.42
CA LEU A 211 -8.67 -12.77 18.02
C LEU A 211 -8.07 -13.87 18.92
N VAL A 212 -8.69 -15.04 18.97
CA VAL A 212 -8.31 -16.19 19.81
C VAL A 212 -7.03 -16.89 19.34
#